data_AF-A0A137QZS1-F1
#
_entry.id   AF-A0A137QZS1-F1
#
_cell.length_a   1.000
_cell.length_b   1.000
_cell.length_c   1.000
_cell.angle_alpha   90.00
_cell.angle_beta   90.00
_cell.angle_gamma   90.00
#
_symmetry.space_group_name_H-M   'P 1'
#
loop_
_entity.id
_entity.type
_entity.pdbx_description
1 polymer ?
#
loop_
_entity_poly.entity_id
_entity_poly.type
_entity_poly.pdbx_seq_one_letter_code
_entity_poly.pdbx_strand_id
1 'polypeptide(L)'
;VHERGSRNVIWHFAILSGITLGPLLYSYVIENISWQMGFWFVTIPLGIAVILVFFFVPETNYVRENRKPACQVQKNESSAAYEKRSIEDRSSDRMTDQLQADPGISYPEQLKVWNGVFTDESLLKLFLRPLPFLLSPVGLTNLGGLVGIVLAFVISGPLTDWGTIRLSRQNHGIYEPEFRLFFAVAMLFGVFGYADWAVGTTHNMPWIGAVACIAMVNFSMVMTGSAAITYLLDTHGPSALHVLAMVNFLKNMVLYGFTFFANGMIARRGVKTSLLILAGCQAFCWISSIPMYIFGKRARSFVSLFMFVC
;
A
#
# COMPACT_ATOMS: atom_id res chain seq x y z
N VAL A 1 -18.74 -7.31 6.23
CA VAL A 1 -17.97 -7.13 4.97
C VAL A 1 -17.90 -5.65 4.59
N HIS A 2 -19.02 -4.91 4.69
CA HIS A 2 -19.10 -3.48 4.40
C HIS A 2 -18.03 -2.62 5.11
N GLU A 3 -17.86 -2.78 6.43
CA GLU A 3 -16.84 -2.01 7.16
C GLU A 3 -15.40 -2.31 6.75
N ARG A 4 -15.11 -3.48 6.16
CA ARG A 4 -13.75 -3.85 5.74
C ARG A 4 -13.33 -3.07 4.49
N GLY A 5 -14.26 -2.85 3.55
CA GLY A 5 -14.02 -2.05 2.35
C GLY A 5 -13.71 -0.60 2.69
N SER A 6 -14.57 0.03 3.50
CA SER A 6 -14.38 1.42 3.94
C SER A 6 -13.04 1.63 4.68
N ARG A 7 -12.68 0.74 5.61
CA ARG A 7 -11.38 0.81 6.31
C ARG A 7 -10.19 0.65 5.36
N ASN A 8 -10.30 -0.24 4.36
CA ASN A 8 -9.24 -0.41 3.36
C ASN A 8 -9.07 0.84 2.48
N VAL A 9 -10.17 1.52 2.11
CA VAL A 9 -10.13 2.79 1.36
C VAL A 9 -9.40 3.88 2.16
N ILE A 10 -9.69 4.02 3.47
CA ILE A 10 -9.01 4.98 4.35
C ILE A 10 -7.51 4.69 4.43
N TRP A 11 -7.14 3.42 4.60
CA TRP A 11 -5.73 3.02 4.62
C TRP A 11 -5.02 3.32 3.29
N HIS A 12 -5.67 3.05 2.16
CA HIS A 12 -5.12 3.34 0.83
C HIS A 12 -4.94 4.85 0.59
N PHE A 13 -5.91 5.65 1.00
CA PHE A 13 -5.83 7.10 0.96
C PHE A 13 -4.65 7.63 1.78
N ALA A 14 -4.44 7.11 2.99
CA ALA A 14 -3.34 7.51 3.86
C ALA A 14 -1.96 7.22 3.22
N ILE A 15 -1.80 6.05 2.60
CA ILE A 15 -0.54 5.70 1.90
C ILE A 15 -0.29 6.61 0.72
N LEU A 16 -1.28 6.82 -0.15
CA LEU A 16 -1.09 7.57 -1.38
C LEU A 16 -0.93 9.08 -1.12
N SER A 17 -1.69 9.63 -0.18
CA SER A 17 -1.48 11.03 0.26
C SER A 17 -0.09 11.25 0.85
N GLY A 18 0.43 10.29 1.63
CA GLY A 18 1.81 10.34 2.15
C GLY A 18 2.86 10.34 1.04
N ILE A 19 2.69 9.52 0.00
CA ILE A 19 3.62 9.45 -1.15
C ILE A 19 3.64 10.77 -1.94
N THR A 20 2.51 11.45 -2.07
CA THR A 20 2.43 12.73 -2.79
C THR A 20 2.89 13.92 -1.94
N LEU A 21 2.58 13.93 -0.63
CA LEU A 21 2.96 15.01 0.29
C LEU A 21 4.43 14.95 0.71
N GLY A 22 5.00 13.76 0.85
CA GLY A 22 6.38 13.57 1.33
C GLY A 22 7.41 14.34 0.50
N PRO A 23 7.48 14.13 -0.83
CA PRO A 23 8.40 14.86 -1.71
C PRO A 23 8.15 16.38 -1.69
N LEU A 24 6.89 16.82 -1.63
CA LEU A 24 6.54 18.24 -1.55
C LEU A 24 7.15 18.92 -0.31
N LEU A 25 6.96 18.31 0.86
CA LEU A 25 7.52 18.82 2.11
C LEU A 25 9.05 18.72 2.12
N TYR A 26 9.59 17.62 1.60
CA TYR A 26 11.03 17.36 1.57
C TYR A 26 11.79 18.33 0.65
N SER A 27 11.29 18.55 -0.58
CA SER A 27 11.88 19.51 -1.53
C SER A 27 11.96 20.91 -0.93
N TYR A 28 10.90 21.35 -0.24
CA TYR A 28 10.87 22.65 0.40
C TYR A 28 11.92 22.82 1.52
N VAL A 29 12.11 21.78 2.35
CA VAL A 29 13.08 21.80 3.46
C VAL A 29 14.53 21.90 2.95
N ILE A 30 14.83 21.21 1.85
CA ILE A 30 16.16 21.24 1.24
C ILE A 30 16.49 22.63 0.68
N GLU A 31 15.53 23.26 0.00
CA GLU A 31 15.77 24.56 -0.65
C GLU A 31 15.93 25.71 0.34
N ASN A 32 15.25 25.69 1.49
CA ASN A 32 15.17 26.84 2.39
C ASN A 32 15.98 26.73 3.68
N ILE A 33 16.34 25.52 4.12
CA ILE A 33 16.98 25.31 5.42
C ILE A 33 18.36 24.69 5.23
N SER A 34 18.40 23.39 4.88
CA SER A 34 19.63 22.62 4.63
C SER A 34 19.27 21.17 4.33
N TRP A 35 20.12 20.48 3.55
CA TRP A 35 19.94 19.05 3.24
C TRP A 35 19.94 18.15 4.49
N GLN A 36 20.67 18.53 5.54
CA GLN A 36 20.74 17.80 6.81
C GLN A 36 19.40 17.82 7.57
N MET A 37 18.70 18.95 7.54
CA MET A 37 17.39 19.08 8.19
C MET A 37 16.32 18.25 7.48
N GLY A 38 16.50 17.98 6.18
CA GLY A 38 15.68 17.03 5.44
C GLY A 38 15.70 15.62 6.07
N PHE A 39 16.86 15.16 6.55
CA PHE A 39 16.96 13.85 7.23
C PHE A 39 16.25 13.83 8.58
N TRP A 40 16.35 14.92 9.35
CA TRP A 40 15.65 15.06 10.63
C TRP A 40 14.13 15.07 10.46
N PHE A 41 13.61 15.75 9.43
CA PHE A 41 12.18 15.79 9.12
C PHE A 41 11.57 14.43 8.76
N VAL A 42 12.37 13.50 8.23
CA VAL A 42 11.92 12.12 7.96
C VAL A 42 12.08 11.24 9.21
N THR A 43 13.19 11.42 9.94
CA THR A 43 13.52 10.59 11.10
C THR A 43 12.60 10.83 12.29
N ILE A 44 12.18 12.07 12.54
CA ILE A 44 11.29 12.42 13.66
C ILE A 44 9.92 11.71 13.55
N PRO A 45 9.12 11.86 12.46
CA PRO A 45 7.84 11.18 12.34
C PRO A 45 8.00 9.65 12.25
N LEU A 46 9.10 9.15 11.70
CA LEU A 46 9.42 7.72 11.74
C LEU A 46 9.65 7.23 13.17
N GLY A 47 10.43 7.98 13.97
CA GLY A 47 10.67 7.68 15.38
C GLY A 47 9.38 7.73 16.21
N ILE A 48 8.53 8.73 15.99
CA ILE A 48 7.19 8.80 16.60
C ILE A 48 6.35 7.59 16.20
N ALA A 49 6.34 7.19 14.93
CA ALA A 49 5.60 6.01 14.47
C ALA A 49 6.12 4.73 15.14
N VAL A 50 7.43 4.58 15.34
CA VAL A 50 8.02 3.45 16.07
C VAL A 50 7.59 3.43 17.53
N ILE A 51 7.60 4.58 18.20
CA ILE A 51 7.13 4.72 19.59
C ILE A 51 5.63 4.37 19.67
N LEU A 52 4.81 4.91 18.77
CA LEU A 52 3.37 4.62 18.71
C LEU A 52 3.12 3.14 18.45
N VAL A 53 3.86 2.52 17.53
CA VAL A 53 3.75 1.08 17.26
C VAL A 53 4.09 0.26 18.50
N PHE A 54 5.15 0.62 19.23
CA PHE A 54 5.53 -0.09 20.46
C PHE A 54 4.44 -0.04 21.54
N PHE A 55 3.82 1.13 21.76
CA PHE A 55 2.78 1.29 22.78
C PHE A 55 1.39 0.80 22.34
N PHE A 56 0.97 1.05 21.08
CA PHE A 56 -0.41 0.82 20.64
C PHE A 56 -0.65 -0.54 19.95
N VAL A 57 0.37 -1.20 19.40
CA VAL A 57 0.20 -2.53 18.78
C VAL A 57 -0.24 -3.62 19.76
N PRO A 58 0.31 -3.75 20.99
CA PRO A 58 -0.16 -4.79 21.90
C PRO A 58 -1.62 -4.59 22.32
N GLU A 59 -2.12 -3.35 22.38
CA GLU A 59 -3.51 -3.07 22.76
C GLU A 59 -4.53 -3.25 21.61
N THR A 60 -4.11 -3.19 20.35
CA THR A 60 -5.01 -3.37 19.20
C THR A 60 -5.14 -4.80 18.69
N ASN A 61 -4.33 -5.73 19.21
CA ASN A 61 -4.47 -7.15 18.92
C ASN A 61 -5.68 -7.73 19.66
N TYR A 62 -6.86 -7.60 19.06
CA TYR A 62 -8.04 -8.34 19.48
C TYR A 62 -7.80 -9.84 19.25
N VAL A 63 -7.57 -10.57 20.33
CA VAL A 63 -7.57 -12.04 20.31
C VAL A 63 -8.97 -12.48 19.94
N ARG A 64 -9.17 -12.86 18.67
CA ARG A 64 -10.39 -13.55 18.28
C ARG A 64 -10.38 -14.90 18.94
N GLU A 65 -11.35 -15.14 19.81
CA GLU A 65 -11.58 -16.44 20.39
C GLU A 65 -11.86 -17.42 19.23
N ASN A 66 -10.86 -18.24 18.91
CA ASN A 66 -11.00 -19.35 17.99
C ASN A 66 -11.97 -20.33 18.65
N ARG A 67 -13.26 -20.26 18.31
CA ARG A 67 -14.22 -21.31 18.62
C ARG A 67 -13.79 -22.55 17.85
N LYS A 68 -12.89 -23.35 18.44
CA LYS A 68 -12.58 -24.70 17.95
C LYS A 68 -13.91 -25.44 17.85
N PRO A 69 -14.31 -25.98 16.69
CA PRO A 69 -15.35 -27.00 16.69
C PRO A 69 -14.76 -28.18 17.47
N ALA A 70 -15.38 -28.50 18.60
CA ALA A 70 -15.11 -29.75 19.30
C ALA A 70 -15.46 -30.92 18.37
N CYS A 71 -14.62 -31.97 18.38
CA CYS A 71 -14.71 -33.23 17.63
C CYS A 71 -14.18 -33.14 16.18
N GLN A 72 -13.10 -33.81 15.76
CA GLN A 72 -12.75 -35.24 15.85
C GLN A 72 -11.22 -35.42 16.04
N VAL A 73 -10.72 -36.02 17.14
CA VAL A 73 -10.39 -37.45 17.32
C VAL A 73 -9.65 -38.12 16.16
N GLN A 74 -8.31 -38.02 16.21
CA GLN A 74 -7.32 -39.10 16.19
C GLN A 74 -7.47 -40.27 15.19
N LYS A 75 -6.51 -40.39 14.26
CA LYS A 75 -5.96 -41.69 13.86
C LYS A 75 -4.44 -41.60 13.71
N ASN A 76 -3.78 -42.45 14.49
CA ASN A 76 -2.34 -42.55 14.72
C ASN A 76 -1.56 -43.10 13.51
N GLU A 77 -0.32 -42.59 13.42
CA GLU A 77 0.98 -43.27 13.27
C GLU A 77 1.25 -44.33 12.19
N SER A 78 2.52 -44.28 11.74
CA SER A 78 3.38 -45.35 11.18
C SER A 78 3.54 -45.42 9.65
N SER A 79 4.49 -44.63 9.12
CA SER A 79 5.57 -45.13 8.26
C SER A 79 6.54 -44.02 7.85
N ALA A 80 7.82 -44.40 7.74
CA ALA A 80 8.93 -43.65 7.14
C ALA A 80 9.61 -42.56 8.00
N ALA A 81 10.02 -42.97 9.19
CA ALA A 81 11.36 -42.67 9.66
C ALA A 81 12.37 -43.52 8.87
N TYR A 82 12.96 -42.96 7.81
CA TYR A 82 14.19 -43.46 7.19
C TYR A 82 14.79 -42.31 6.38
N GLU A 83 16.05 -41.96 6.67
CA GLU A 83 16.87 -40.93 5.99
C GLU A 83 16.63 -39.48 6.49
N LYS A 84 17.40 -38.87 7.41
CA LYS A 84 18.84 -38.92 7.70
C LYS A 84 19.09 -38.54 9.16
N ARG A 85 19.57 -39.52 9.93
CA ARG A 85 20.23 -39.37 11.22
C ARG A 85 21.67 -39.85 11.02
N SER A 86 22.58 -38.95 10.68
CA SER A 86 24.03 -39.22 10.70
C SER A 86 24.86 -37.94 10.46
N ILE A 87 24.63 -36.88 11.24
CA ILE A 87 25.70 -35.95 11.67
C ILE A 87 25.31 -35.53 13.11
N GLU A 88 25.33 -36.51 14.01
CA GLU A 88 25.51 -36.26 15.45
C GLU A 88 27.00 -35.88 15.66
N ASP A 89 27.22 -35.12 16.73
CA ASP A 89 28.50 -34.95 17.44
C ASP A 89 29.47 -33.86 16.97
N ARG A 90 29.18 -32.61 17.38
CA ARG A 90 30.01 -31.99 18.43
C ARG A 90 29.34 -30.82 19.15
N SER A 91 29.48 -30.88 20.47
CA SER A 91 29.28 -29.85 21.50
C SER A 91 27.86 -29.46 21.88
N SER A 92 27.23 -30.39 22.60
CA SER A 92 26.45 -30.12 23.81
C SER A 92 27.25 -29.34 24.86
N ASP A 93 26.58 -28.40 25.55
CA ASP A 93 26.63 -28.10 27.00
C ASP A 93 26.23 -26.62 27.22
N ARG A 94 25.27 -26.17 28.04
CA ARG A 94 24.32 -26.67 29.05
C ARG A 94 23.21 -25.59 29.13
N MET A 95 21.93 -25.94 29.06
CA MET A 95 21.04 -26.31 30.17
C MET A 95 20.60 -25.14 31.08
N THR A 96 19.32 -25.19 31.37
CA THR A 96 18.35 -24.25 31.93
C THR A 96 18.62 -23.77 33.36
N ASP A 97 18.03 -22.60 33.67
CA ASP A 97 17.39 -22.22 34.94
C ASP A 97 18.26 -21.57 36.04
N GLN A 98 17.95 -20.30 36.37
CA GLN A 98 17.85 -19.75 37.74
C GLN A 98 17.29 -18.30 37.72
N LEU A 99 16.16 -18.11 38.40
CA LEU A 99 15.68 -16.84 38.97
C LEU A 99 16.63 -16.37 40.07
N GLN A 100 17.15 -15.12 40.01
CA GLN A 100 17.25 -14.20 41.16
C GLN A 100 17.79 -12.82 40.76
N ALA A 101 17.22 -11.79 41.39
CA ALA A 101 17.37 -10.36 41.14
C ALA A 101 18.63 -9.72 41.77
N ASP A 102 19.09 -8.60 41.20
CA ASP A 102 19.72 -7.47 41.91
C ASP A 102 19.67 -6.17 41.05
N PRO A 103 19.98 -4.96 41.56
CA PRO A 103 19.03 -3.90 41.90
C PRO A 103 19.07 -2.69 40.96
N GLY A 104 18.08 -1.81 41.12
CA GLY A 104 17.68 -0.81 40.13
C GLY A 104 18.65 0.34 39.87
N ILE A 105 18.68 0.75 38.59
CA ILE A 105 18.97 2.11 38.18
C ILE A 105 17.61 2.80 37.97
N SER A 106 17.43 3.94 38.62
CA SER A 106 16.13 4.61 38.79
C SER A 106 15.54 5.11 37.47
N TYR A 107 14.31 4.67 37.17
CA TYR A 107 13.48 5.01 36.00
C TYR A 107 13.07 6.50 35.83
N PRO A 108 13.03 7.38 36.85
CA PRO A 108 12.56 8.76 36.67
C PRO A 108 13.57 9.71 36.02
N GLU A 109 14.85 9.32 35.90
CA GLU A 109 15.91 10.18 35.38
C GLU A 109 16.17 9.98 33.88
N GLN A 110 15.69 8.87 33.30
CA GLN A 110 15.70 8.60 31.85
C GLN A 110 14.48 9.19 31.11
N LEU A 111 13.52 9.77 31.86
CA LEU A 111 12.21 10.21 31.35
C LEU A 111 12.11 11.70 31.00
N LYS A 112 13.22 12.46 31.03
CA LYS A 112 13.21 13.83 30.48
C LYS A 112 13.37 13.81 28.95
N VAL A 113 12.24 13.60 28.28
CA VAL A 113 12.04 13.66 26.82
C VAL A 113 12.04 15.10 26.28
N TRP A 114 12.05 16.12 27.13
CA TRP A 114 11.80 17.51 26.72
C TRP A 114 12.96 18.44 27.05
N ASN A 115 13.64 18.92 26.01
CA ASN A 115 14.46 20.12 26.05
C ASN A 115 13.87 21.14 25.08
N GLY A 116 12.87 21.90 25.53
CA GLY A 116 12.48 23.19 24.95
C GLY A 116 12.03 23.23 23.49
N VAL A 117 11.51 24.39 23.11
CA VAL A 117 11.17 24.74 21.72
C VAL A 117 12.39 25.44 21.13
N PHE A 118 12.99 24.90 20.08
CA PHE A 118 14.21 25.47 19.45
C PHE A 118 13.91 26.41 18.28
N THR A 119 12.79 27.13 18.28
CA THR A 119 12.51 28.12 17.23
C THR A 119 11.49 29.17 17.70
N ASP A 120 11.89 30.45 17.72
CA ASP A 120 11.04 31.61 18.08
C ASP A 120 10.12 32.10 16.95
N GLU A 121 9.85 31.29 15.92
CA GLU A 121 8.94 31.64 14.83
C GLU A 121 7.56 31.00 15.04
N SER A 122 6.51 31.79 14.88
CA SER A 122 5.13 31.33 15.01
C SER A 122 4.86 30.06 14.19
N LEU A 123 4.28 29.03 14.81
CA LEU A 123 3.92 27.76 14.15
C LEU A 123 3.05 27.98 12.90
N LEU A 124 2.26 29.05 12.87
CA LEU A 124 1.49 29.48 11.71
C LEU A 124 2.37 29.96 10.55
N LYS A 125 3.46 30.69 10.80
CA LYS A 125 4.44 31.02 9.74
C LYS A 125 5.14 29.77 9.21
N LEU A 126 5.42 28.79 10.08
CA LEU A 126 6.02 27.52 9.66
C LEU A 126 5.06 26.71 8.78
N PHE A 127 3.77 26.75 9.10
CA PHE A 127 2.70 26.07 8.35
C PHE A 127 2.30 26.79 7.06
N LEU A 128 2.40 28.13 7.02
CA LEU A 128 2.09 28.96 5.85
C LEU A 128 3.27 29.15 4.89
N ARG A 129 4.51 28.88 5.34
CA ARG A 129 5.73 28.98 4.53
C ARG A 129 5.77 28.14 3.24
N PRO A 130 5.15 26.96 3.17
CA PRO A 130 5.08 26.16 1.93
C PRO A 130 4.18 26.77 0.84
N LEU A 131 3.24 27.68 1.15
CA LEU A 131 2.27 28.24 0.18
C LEU A 131 2.87 28.85 -1.10
N PRO A 132 3.92 29.69 -1.05
CA PRO A 132 4.52 30.26 -2.26
C PRO A 132 5.22 29.22 -3.15
N PHE A 133 5.75 28.12 -2.59
CA PHE A 133 6.35 27.02 -3.37
C PHE A 133 5.31 26.01 -3.87
N LEU A 134 4.21 25.84 -3.13
CA LEU A 134 3.00 25.15 -3.60
C LEU A 134 2.43 25.81 -4.86
N LEU A 135 2.68 27.12 -5.04
CA LEU A 135 2.33 27.88 -6.23
C LEU A 135 3.37 27.78 -7.38
N SER A 136 4.48 27.05 -7.20
CA SER A 136 5.42 26.74 -8.28
C SER A 136 4.89 25.67 -9.23
N PRO A 137 5.28 25.65 -10.52
CA PRO A 137 4.79 24.64 -11.48
C PRO A 137 5.00 23.19 -11.02
N VAL A 138 6.08 22.90 -10.28
CA VAL A 138 6.38 21.58 -9.73
C VAL A 138 5.57 21.30 -8.45
N GLY A 139 5.30 22.32 -7.64
CA GLY A 139 4.38 22.24 -6.50
C GLY A 139 2.94 21.97 -6.93
N LEU A 140 2.47 22.65 -7.98
CA LEU A 140 1.10 22.50 -8.49
C LEU A 140 0.82 21.12 -9.10
N THR A 141 1.81 20.48 -9.75
CA THR A 141 1.61 19.12 -10.30
C THR A 141 1.41 18.08 -9.20
N ASN A 142 2.16 18.17 -8.11
CA ASN A 142 1.97 17.28 -6.95
C ASN A 142 0.66 17.60 -6.20
N LEU A 143 0.30 18.88 -6.06
CA LEU A 143 -1.00 19.28 -5.52
C LEU A 143 -2.17 18.75 -6.36
N GLY A 144 -2.06 18.77 -7.69
CA GLY A 144 -3.06 18.16 -8.59
C GLY A 144 -3.23 16.67 -8.34
N GLY A 145 -2.12 15.95 -8.15
CA GLY A 145 -2.15 14.55 -7.73
C GLY A 145 -2.95 14.35 -6.44
N LEU A 146 -2.72 15.21 -5.44
CA LEU A 146 -3.44 15.18 -4.16
C LEU A 146 -4.94 15.46 -4.32
N VAL A 147 -5.33 16.42 -5.18
CA VAL A 147 -6.73 16.67 -5.53
C VAL A 147 -7.36 15.41 -6.15
N GLY A 148 -6.65 14.73 -7.07
CA GLY A 148 -7.08 13.46 -7.63
C GLY A 148 -7.28 12.36 -6.57
N ILE A 149 -6.38 12.28 -5.58
CA ILE A 149 -6.48 11.31 -4.48
C ILE A 149 -7.67 11.60 -3.56
N VAL A 150 -7.90 12.86 -3.21
CA VAL A 150 -9.04 13.28 -2.37
C VAL A 150 -10.36 13.03 -3.08
N LEU A 151 -10.46 13.38 -4.36
CA LEU A 151 -11.65 13.07 -5.19
C LEU A 151 -11.89 11.57 -5.26
N ALA A 152 -10.83 10.78 -5.47
CA ALA A 152 -10.94 9.32 -5.46
C ALA A 152 -11.39 8.78 -4.11
N PHE A 153 -10.91 9.30 -2.99
CA PHE A 153 -11.35 8.87 -1.67
C PHE A 153 -12.84 9.11 -1.44
N VAL A 154 -13.32 10.33 -1.76
CA VAL A 154 -14.73 10.72 -1.60
C VAL A 154 -15.64 9.88 -2.49
N ILE A 155 -15.19 9.55 -3.71
CA ILE A 155 -15.98 8.76 -4.67
C ILE A 155 -15.90 7.26 -4.36
N SER A 156 -14.70 6.75 -4.03
CA SER A 156 -14.42 5.31 -3.90
C SER A 156 -15.27 4.64 -2.84
N GLY A 157 -15.38 5.23 -1.65
CA GLY A 157 -16.15 4.64 -0.56
C GLY A 157 -17.61 4.38 -0.96
N PRO A 158 -18.40 5.43 -1.24
CA PRO A 158 -19.80 5.29 -1.65
C PRO A 158 -19.96 4.45 -2.92
N LEU A 159 -19.08 4.60 -3.92
CA LEU A 159 -19.21 3.91 -5.20
C LEU A 159 -19.00 2.40 -5.06
N THR A 160 -17.99 1.98 -4.28
CA THR A 160 -17.69 0.56 -4.06
C THR A 160 -18.76 -0.12 -3.21
N ASP A 161 -19.22 0.56 -2.16
CA ASP A 161 -20.26 0.06 -1.28
C ASP A 161 -21.64 -0.01 -1.97
N TRP A 162 -22.03 1.04 -2.68
CA TRP A 162 -23.29 1.06 -3.43
C TRP A 162 -23.27 0.05 -4.59
N GLY A 163 -22.18 0.02 -5.36
CA GLY A 163 -22.10 -0.86 -6.53
C GLY A 163 -22.06 -2.34 -6.16
N THR A 164 -21.37 -2.72 -5.08
CA THR A 164 -21.41 -4.12 -4.61
C THR A 164 -22.80 -4.55 -4.12
N ILE A 165 -23.53 -3.68 -3.42
CA ILE A 165 -24.92 -3.96 -3.00
C ILE A 165 -25.83 -4.08 -4.22
N ARG A 166 -25.69 -3.18 -5.19
CA ARG A 166 -26.49 -3.19 -6.42
C ARG A 166 -26.25 -4.45 -7.25
N LEU A 167 -25.00 -4.84 -7.46
CA LEU A 167 -24.65 -6.07 -8.20
C LEU A 167 -25.11 -7.32 -7.44
N SER A 168 -24.98 -7.35 -6.11
CA SER A 168 -25.51 -8.45 -5.28
C SER A 168 -27.03 -8.58 -5.39
N ARG A 169 -27.77 -7.47 -5.34
CA ARG A 169 -29.24 -7.48 -5.54
C ARG A 169 -29.63 -7.99 -6.93
N GLN A 170 -28.88 -7.63 -7.96
CA GLN A 170 -29.09 -8.14 -9.32
C GLN A 170 -28.75 -9.64 -9.43
N ASN A 171 -27.82 -10.15 -8.62
CA ASN A 171 -27.44 -11.56 -8.56
C ASN A 171 -28.21 -12.35 -7.50
N HIS A 172 -29.52 -12.08 -7.37
CA HIS A 172 -30.42 -12.80 -6.46
C HIS A 172 -30.01 -12.74 -4.98
N GLY A 173 -29.25 -11.71 -4.58
CA GLY A 173 -28.75 -11.51 -3.21
C GLY A 173 -27.47 -12.28 -2.89
N ILE A 174 -26.88 -13.00 -3.85
CA ILE A 174 -25.63 -13.74 -3.66
C ILE A 174 -24.45 -12.82 -3.93
N TYR A 175 -23.68 -12.53 -2.87
CA TYR A 175 -22.46 -11.73 -2.97
C TYR A 175 -21.30 -12.55 -3.52
N GLU A 176 -20.74 -12.08 -4.64
CA GLU A 176 -19.56 -12.63 -5.27
C GLU A 176 -18.41 -11.59 -5.20
N PRO A 177 -17.20 -11.95 -4.73
CA PRO A 177 -16.07 -11.02 -4.65
C PRO A 177 -15.65 -10.44 -6.00
N GLU A 178 -15.99 -11.11 -7.11
CA GLU A 178 -15.76 -10.69 -8.50
C GLU A 178 -16.42 -9.34 -8.82
N PHE A 179 -17.51 -8.97 -8.12
CA PHE A 179 -18.16 -7.67 -8.30
C PHE A 179 -17.24 -6.49 -7.98
N ARG A 180 -16.16 -6.70 -7.23
CA ARG A 180 -15.15 -5.66 -6.99
C ARG A 180 -14.23 -5.41 -8.17
N LEU A 181 -13.99 -6.43 -9.00
CA LEU A 181 -13.18 -6.30 -10.21
C LEU A 181 -13.85 -5.36 -11.23
N PHE A 182 -15.18 -5.18 -11.16
CA PHE A 182 -15.88 -4.17 -11.96
C PHE A 182 -15.32 -2.75 -11.74
N PHE A 183 -14.88 -2.42 -10.52
CA PHE A 183 -14.28 -1.12 -10.23
C PHE A 183 -12.86 -0.97 -10.80
N ALA A 184 -12.24 -2.05 -11.29
CA ALA A 184 -11.00 -1.96 -12.07
C ALA A 184 -11.21 -1.20 -13.39
N VAL A 185 -12.44 -0.94 -13.83
CA VAL A 185 -12.72 -0.03 -14.96
C VAL A 185 -12.19 1.38 -14.71
N ALA A 186 -12.04 1.80 -13.46
CA ALA A 186 -11.42 3.09 -13.11
C ALA A 186 -9.97 3.19 -13.59
N MET A 187 -9.33 2.07 -13.91
CA MET A 187 -7.98 2.02 -14.46
C MET A 187 -7.88 2.65 -15.85
N LEU A 188 -8.99 2.74 -16.60
CA LEU A 188 -9.06 3.46 -17.87
C LEU A 188 -8.72 4.94 -17.72
N PHE A 189 -9.15 5.59 -16.63
CA PHE A 189 -8.78 6.98 -16.36
C PHE A 189 -7.26 7.15 -16.23
N GLY A 190 -6.55 6.13 -15.74
CA GLY A 190 -5.09 6.12 -15.70
C GLY A 190 -4.45 5.96 -17.07
N VAL A 191 -5.03 5.11 -17.94
CA VAL A 191 -4.58 4.94 -19.33
C VAL A 191 -4.70 6.26 -20.09
N PHE A 192 -5.86 6.92 -20.01
CA PHE A 192 -6.07 8.24 -20.60
C PHE A 192 -5.12 9.28 -19.99
N GLY A 193 -4.97 9.30 -18.67
CA GLY A 193 -4.04 10.21 -17.99
C GLY A 193 -2.60 10.11 -18.51
N TYR A 194 -2.06 8.91 -18.72
CA TYR A 194 -0.71 8.75 -19.30
C TYR A 194 -0.65 9.07 -20.80
N ALA A 195 -1.67 8.68 -21.57
CA ALA A 195 -1.72 8.93 -23.00
C ALA A 195 -1.87 10.42 -23.33
N ASP A 196 -2.78 11.11 -22.63
CA ASP A 196 -3.01 12.55 -22.76
C ASP A 196 -1.77 13.34 -22.33
N TRP A 197 -1.08 12.90 -21.25
CA TRP A 197 0.18 13.51 -20.85
C TRP A 197 1.24 13.35 -21.95
N ALA A 198 1.35 12.17 -22.57
CA ALA A 198 2.29 11.93 -23.65
C ALA A 198 2.00 12.83 -24.88
N VAL A 199 0.73 12.96 -25.28
CA VAL A 199 0.34 13.82 -26.42
C VAL A 199 0.58 15.30 -26.09
N GLY A 200 0.25 15.69 -24.86
CA GLY A 200 0.39 17.06 -24.38
C GLY A 200 1.84 17.55 -24.33
N THR A 201 2.80 16.67 -24.02
CA THR A 201 4.24 17.03 -24.11
C THR A 201 4.70 17.41 -25.52
N THR A 202 4.00 16.97 -26.58
CA THR A 202 4.31 17.36 -27.96
C THR A 202 3.57 18.58 -28.49
N HIS A 203 2.46 18.97 -27.85
CA HIS A 203 1.62 20.08 -28.31
C HIS A 203 1.76 21.34 -27.45
N ASN A 204 2.84 21.48 -26.66
CA ASN A 204 3.05 22.58 -25.73
C ASN A 204 1.82 22.86 -24.85
N MET A 205 1.26 21.79 -24.27
CA MET A 205 0.07 21.92 -23.42
C MET A 205 0.32 22.89 -22.25
N PRO A 206 -0.70 23.66 -21.83
CA PRO A 206 -0.58 24.50 -20.64
C PRO A 206 -0.31 23.63 -19.42
N TRP A 207 0.38 24.17 -18.42
CA TRP A 207 0.75 23.46 -17.19
C TRP A 207 -0.47 22.84 -16.49
N ILE A 208 -1.65 23.47 -16.58
CA ILE A 208 -2.91 22.95 -16.02
C ILE A 208 -3.32 21.61 -16.64
N GLY A 209 -2.99 21.37 -17.91
CA GLY A 209 -3.23 20.09 -18.59
C GLY A 209 -2.38 18.97 -17.99
N ALA A 210 -1.12 19.25 -17.66
CA ALA A 210 -0.24 18.30 -16.97
C ALA A 210 -0.77 17.95 -15.58
N VAL A 211 -1.27 18.96 -14.85
CA VAL A 211 -1.88 18.82 -13.52
C VAL A 211 -3.16 17.97 -13.58
N ALA A 212 -3.97 18.14 -14.62
CA ALA A 212 -5.16 17.30 -14.83
C ALA A 212 -4.79 15.84 -15.12
N CYS A 213 -3.79 15.60 -15.97
CA CYS A 213 -3.33 14.25 -16.30
C CYS A 213 -2.81 13.50 -15.06
N ILE A 214 -1.98 14.16 -14.24
CA ILE A 214 -1.45 13.55 -13.01
C ILE A 214 -2.55 13.31 -11.97
N ALA A 215 -3.56 14.18 -11.89
CA ALA A 215 -4.73 13.96 -11.05
C ALA A 215 -5.54 12.73 -11.48
N MET A 216 -5.76 12.55 -12.80
CA MET A 216 -6.47 11.39 -13.35
C MET A 216 -5.72 10.08 -13.11
N VAL A 217 -4.38 10.08 -13.27
CA VAL A 217 -3.55 8.91 -12.95
C VAL A 217 -3.67 8.53 -11.47
N ASN A 218 -3.49 9.49 -10.57
CA ASN A 218 -3.59 9.22 -9.13
C ASN A 218 -5.01 8.78 -8.72
N PHE A 219 -6.05 9.36 -9.33
CA PHE A 219 -7.43 8.93 -9.12
C PHE A 219 -7.62 7.45 -9.44
N SER A 220 -7.12 7.00 -10.60
CA SER A 220 -7.21 5.60 -11.04
C SER A 220 -6.48 4.63 -10.11
N MET A 221 -5.35 5.08 -9.53
CA MET A 221 -4.50 4.30 -8.64
C MET A 221 -5.19 4.02 -7.29
N VAL A 222 -5.84 5.03 -6.71
CA VAL A 222 -6.61 4.89 -5.46
C VAL A 222 -7.79 3.92 -5.65
N MET A 223 -8.60 4.15 -6.71
CA MET A 223 -9.79 3.35 -7.00
C MET A 223 -9.45 1.87 -7.23
N THR A 224 -8.49 1.61 -8.12
CA THR A 224 -8.15 0.24 -8.51
C THR A 224 -7.33 -0.48 -7.43
N GLY A 225 -6.43 0.23 -6.74
CA GLY A 225 -5.62 -0.33 -5.65
C GLY A 225 -6.48 -0.79 -4.48
N SER A 226 -7.49 0.02 -4.11
CA SER A 226 -8.45 -0.36 -3.09
C SER A 226 -9.27 -1.59 -3.51
N ALA A 227 -9.80 -1.62 -4.74
CA ALA A 227 -10.56 -2.77 -5.24
C ALA A 227 -9.73 -4.07 -5.26
N ALA A 228 -8.47 -4.01 -5.71
CA ALA A 228 -7.59 -5.17 -5.81
C ALA A 228 -7.25 -5.77 -4.43
N ILE A 229 -6.90 -4.95 -3.45
CA ILE A 229 -6.57 -5.43 -2.11
C ILE A 229 -7.81 -5.96 -1.40
N THR A 230 -8.94 -5.28 -1.52
CA THR A 230 -10.17 -5.79 -0.91
C THR A 230 -10.61 -7.09 -1.58
N TYR A 231 -10.41 -7.28 -2.89
CA TYR A 231 -10.64 -8.57 -3.57
C TYR A 231 -9.73 -9.68 -3.01
N LEU A 232 -8.44 -9.42 -2.81
CA LEU A 232 -7.52 -10.40 -2.21
C LEU A 232 -7.93 -10.78 -0.77
N LEU A 233 -8.34 -9.79 0.03
CA LEU A 233 -8.82 -10.00 1.40
C LEU A 233 -10.12 -10.85 1.43
N ASP A 234 -11.04 -10.61 0.50
CA ASP A 234 -12.31 -11.34 0.44
C ASP A 234 -12.13 -12.77 -0.09
N THR A 235 -11.18 -13.01 -1.00
CA THR A 235 -10.96 -14.34 -1.61
C THR A 235 -10.15 -15.28 -0.73
N HIS A 236 -9.16 -14.77 0.01
CA HIS A 236 -8.21 -15.61 0.76
C HIS A 236 -8.38 -15.55 2.28
N GLY A 237 -9.37 -14.80 2.80
CA GLY A 237 -9.83 -14.81 4.20
C GLY A 237 -8.72 -15.02 5.25
N PRO A 238 -8.56 -16.24 5.83
CA PRO A 238 -7.56 -16.52 6.86
C PRO A 238 -6.09 -16.45 6.37
N SER A 239 -5.82 -16.73 5.10
CA SER A 239 -4.47 -16.70 4.51
C SER A 239 -4.16 -15.38 3.78
N ALA A 240 -5.06 -14.39 3.87
CA ALA A 240 -4.97 -13.18 3.08
C ALA A 240 -3.69 -12.36 3.33
N LEU A 241 -3.15 -12.39 4.54
CA LEU A 241 -1.90 -11.69 4.87
C LEU A 241 -0.69 -12.27 4.12
N HIS A 242 -0.59 -13.60 4.04
CA HIS A 242 0.50 -14.28 3.32
C HIS A 242 0.42 -13.98 1.82
N VAL A 243 -0.78 -14.04 1.24
CA VAL A 243 -0.99 -13.72 -0.18
C VAL A 243 -0.69 -12.26 -0.47
N LEU A 244 -1.12 -11.34 0.39
CA LEU A 244 -0.84 -9.90 0.24
C LEU A 244 0.67 -9.62 0.31
N ALA A 245 1.40 -10.28 1.22
CA ALA A 245 2.84 -10.18 1.31
C ALA A 245 3.54 -10.67 0.02
N MET A 246 3.11 -11.81 -0.51
CA MET A 246 3.65 -12.38 -1.75
C MET A 246 3.39 -11.47 -2.97
N VAL A 247 2.17 -10.93 -3.10
CA VAL A 247 1.81 -9.97 -4.17
C VAL A 247 2.65 -8.70 -4.05
N ASN A 248 2.83 -8.17 -2.84
CA ASN A 248 3.66 -6.98 -2.62
C ASN A 248 5.14 -7.23 -2.91
N PHE A 249 5.67 -8.40 -2.54
CA PHE A 249 7.03 -8.79 -2.87
C PHE A 249 7.23 -8.82 -4.39
N LEU A 250 6.32 -9.47 -5.12
CA LEU A 250 6.38 -9.53 -6.58
C LEU A 250 6.30 -8.14 -7.22
N LYS A 251 5.37 -7.29 -6.74
CA LYS A 251 5.25 -5.89 -7.17
C LYS A 251 6.56 -5.12 -6.99
N ASN A 252 7.19 -5.25 -5.82
CA ASN A 252 8.43 -4.54 -5.51
C ASN A 252 9.61 -5.05 -6.35
N MET A 253 9.65 -6.35 -6.67
CA MET A 253 10.67 -6.92 -7.56
C MET A 253 10.55 -6.37 -8.98
N VAL A 254 9.32 -6.28 -9.52
CA VAL A 254 9.07 -5.68 -10.83
C VAL A 254 9.44 -4.18 -10.84
N LEU A 255 9.06 -3.44 -9.80
CA LEU A 255 9.39 -2.02 -9.66
C LEU A 255 10.91 -1.79 -9.60
N TYR A 256 11.63 -2.62 -8.84
CA TYR A 256 13.09 -2.57 -8.78
C TYR A 256 13.72 -2.83 -10.14
N GLY A 257 13.27 -3.86 -10.85
CA GLY A 257 13.73 -4.15 -12.22
C GLY A 257 13.51 -2.97 -13.16
N PHE A 258 12.31 -2.37 -13.13
CA PHE A 258 11.97 -1.23 -13.98
C PHE A 258 12.86 0.00 -13.73
N THR A 259 13.31 0.21 -12.50
CA THR A 259 14.12 1.38 -12.11
C THR A 259 15.44 1.47 -12.89
N PHE A 260 16.08 0.34 -13.21
CA PHE A 260 17.31 0.33 -14.04
C PHE A 260 17.06 0.70 -15.50
N PHE A 261 15.89 0.33 -16.03
CA PHE A 261 15.54 0.59 -17.43
C PHE A 261 14.91 1.97 -17.63
N ALA A 262 14.26 2.53 -16.60
CA ALA A 262 13.51 3.78 -16.70
C ALA A 262 14.39 4.94 -17.21
N ASN A 263 15.55 5.15 -16.59
CA ASN A 263 16.45 6.24 -16.97
C ASN A 263 16.99 6.07 -18.40
N GLY A 264 17.38 4.84 -18.77
CA GLY A 264 17.87 4.55 -20.13
C GLY A 264 16.78 4.68 -21.19
N MET A 265 15.53 4.33 -20.86
CA MET A 265 14.38 4.46 -21.76
C MET A 265 14.06 5.93 -22.06
N ILE A 266 14.06 6.78 -21.03
CA ILE A 266 13.79 8.22 -21.17
C ILE A 266 14.89 8.88 -21.99
N ALA A 267 16.17 8.57 -21.71
CA ALA A 267 17.30 9.16 -22.43
C ALA A 267 17.34 8.78 -23.92
N ARG A 268 16.98 7.54 -24.28
CA ARG A 268 17.06 7.05 -25.67
C ARG A 268 15.81 7.31 -26.50
N ARG A 269 14.61 7.17 -25.92
CA ARG A 269 13.33 7.21 -26.64
C ARG A 269 12.51 8.47 -26.34
N GLY A 270 13.00 9.32 -25.44
CA GLY A 270 12.30 10.51 -24.98
C GLY A 270 11.16 10.22 -24.00
N VAL A 271 10.62 11.31 -23.44
CA VAL A 271 9.57 11.26 -22.42
C VAL A 271 8.24 10.76 -23.01
N LYS A 272 7.87 11.23 -24.21
CA LYS A 272 6.61 10.84 -24.88
C LYS A 272 6.48 9.32 -25.04
N THR A 273 7.49 8.69 -25.62
CA THR A 273 7.46 7.24 -25.89
C THR A 273 7.41 6.45 -24.59
N SER A 274 8.13 6.90 -23.56
CA SER A 274 8.11 6.27 -22.23
C SER A 274 6.71 6.34 -21.59
N LEU A 275 6.03 7.48 -21.68
CA LEU A 275 4.66 7.66 -21.17
C LEU A 275 3.64 6.79 -21.93
N LEU A 276 3.78 6.67 -23.26
CA LEU A 276 2.91 5.78 -24.06
C LEU A 276 3.12 4.30 -23.73
N ILE A 277 4.36 3.89 -23.45
CA ILE A 277 4.65 2.51 -23.01
C ILE A 277 3.95 2.26 -21.65
N LEU A 278 4.03 3.19 -20.71
CA LEU A 278 3.33 3.09 -19.43
C LEU A 278 1.80 3.03 -19.60
N ALA A 279 1.23 3.87 -20.47
CA ALA A 279 -0.19 3.81 -20.82
C ALA A 279 -0.58 2.43 -21.39
N GLY A 280 0.26 1.86 -22.27
CA GLY A 280 0.08 0.53 -22.84
C GLY A 280 0.14 -0.58 -21.79
N CYS A 281 1.11 -0.53 -20.87
CA CYS A 281 1.20 -1.47 -19.75
C CYS A 281 -0.04 -1.38 -18.85
N GLN A 282 -0.51 -0.16 -18.56
CA GLN A 282 -1.71 0.05 -17.76
C GLN A 282 -2.95 -0.50 -18.46
N ALA A 283 -3.09 -0.27 -19.77
CA ALA A 283 -4.18 -0.80 -20.57
C ALA A 283 -4.14 -2.33 -20.63
N PHE A 284 -2.95 -2.93 -20.75
CA PHE A 284 -2.78 -4.38 -20.72
C PHE A 284 -3.25 -4.98 -19.39
N CYS A 285 -2.86 -4.38 -18.27
CA CYS A 285 -3.32 -4.81 -16.95
C CYS A 285 -4.85 -4.66 -16.80
N TRP A 286 -5.46 -3.64 -17.41
CA TRP A 286 -6.91 -3.48 -17.40
C TRP A 286 -7.61 -4.55 -18.24
N ILE A 287 -7.12 -4.81 -19.45
CA ILE A 287 -7.64 -5.88 -20.32
C ILE A 287 -7.54 -7.23 -19.60
N SER A 288 -6.44 -7.50 -18.89
CA SER A 288 -6.25 -8.72 -18.09
C SER A 288 -7.27 -8.88 -16.95
N SER A 289 -7.83 -7.78 -16.45
CA SER A 289 -8.89 -7.81 -15.44
C SER A 289 -10.20 -8.39 -15.99
N ILE A 290 -10.50 -8.21 -17.29
CA ILE A 290 -11.75 -8.69 -17.91
C ILE A 290 -11.83 -10.23 -17.94
N PRO A 291 -10.81 -10.99 -18.42
CA PRO A 291 -10.77 -12.44 -18.29
C PRO A 291 -10.91 -12.91 -16.84
N MET A 292 -10.30 -12.21 -15.90
CA MET A 292 -10.36 -12.59 -14.48
C MET A 292 -11.77 -12.38 -13.89
N TYR A 293 -12.53 -11.39 -14.40
CA TYR A 293 -13.94 -11.22 -14.05
C TYR A 293 -14.82 -12.37 -14.59
N ILE A 294 -14.60 -12.79 -15.84
CA ILE A 294 -15.42 -13.84 -16.49
C ILE A 294 -15.04 -15.24 -15.97
N PHE A 295 -13.74 -15.54 -15.88
CA PHE A 295 -13.22 -16.86 -15.52
C PHE A 295 -12.88 -17.01 -14.03
N GLY A 296 -13.14 -15.98 -13.21
CA GLY A 296 -12.79 -15.97 -11.78
C GLY A 296 -13.31 -17.19 -11.00
N LYS A 297 -14.51 -17.66 -11.34
CA LYS A 297 -15.11 -18.87 -10.74
C LYS A 297 -14.28 -20.13 -11.03
N ARG A 298 -13.82 -20.31 -12.26
CA ARG A 298 -12.99 -21.45 -12.67
C ARG A 298 -11.58 -21.39 -12.07
N ALA A 299 -11.02 -20.18 -12.01
CA ALA A 299 -9.71 -19.97 -11.38
C ALA A 299 -9.75 -20.30 -9.88
N ARG A 300 -10.81 -19.90 -9.16
CA ARG A 300 -10.95 -20.22 -7.73
C ARG A 300 -11.17 -21.71 -7.48
N SER A 301 -12.01 -22.37 -8.28
CA SER A 301 -12.22 -23.83 -8.16
C SER A 301 -10.94 -24.63 -8.38
N PHE A 302 -10.06 -24.15 -9.28
CA PHE A 302 -8.76 -24.77 -9.53
C PHE A 302 -7.80 -24.60 -8.34
N VAL A 303 -7.73 -23.41 -7.75
CA VAL A 303 -6.88 -23.14 -6.58
C VAL A 303 -7.36 -23.89 -5.34
N SER A 304 -8.68 -23.97 -5.11
CA SER A 304 -9.22 -24.76 -3.98
C SER A 304 -8.94 -26.25 -4.12
N LEU A 305 -8.85 -26.77 -5.35
CA LEU A 305 -8.48 -28.16 -5.61
C LEU A 305 -7.02 -28.43 -5.21
N PHE A 306 -6.10 -27.50 -5.50
CA PHE A 306 -4.69 -27.63 -5.13
C PHE A 306 -4.43 -27.48 -3.64
N MET A 307 -5.17 -26.60 -2.94
CA MET A 307 -5.00 -26.40 -1.50
C MET A 307 -5.49 -27.59 -0.65
N PHE A 308 -6.29 -28.50 -1.23
CA PHE A 308 -6.69 -29.76 -0.59
C PHE A 308 -5.71 -30.92 -0.85
N VAL A 309 -4.73 -30.73 -1.74
CA VAL A 309 -3.77 -31.76 -2.19
C VAL A 309 -2.38 -31.61 -1.53
N CYS A 310 -2.12 -30.51 -0.83
CA CYS A 310 -0.93 -30.32 0.02
C CYS A 310 -1.32 -30.29 1.51
#